data_AF-A0A1V5WQ46-F1
#
_entry.id   AF-A0A1V5WQ46-F1
#
_cell.length_a   1.000
_cell.length_b   1.000
_cell.length_c   1.000
_cell.angle_alpha   90.00
_cell.angle_beta   90.00
_cell.angle_gamma   90.00
#
_symmetry.space_group_name_H-M   'P 1'
#
loop_
_entity.id
_entity.type
_entity.pdbx_description
1 polymer ?
#
loop_
_entity_poly.entity_id
_entity_poly.type
_entity_poly.pdbx_seq_one_letter_code
_entity_poly.pdbx_strand_id
1 'polypeptide(L)'
;MKLFSSIKSKLKTTAGKTVAVLALVAAILLPSNVINSEATGSQSQTPRFNFLQGDSEMLVAANYTKGQANWADPVSGSYAANIGDEIVFRFYFHNGMLNSTATNTIARALLPNTVGTQHKVLSHLWSDQTQAITDTVVNGSIVGYGAGFSEINLTTPGRLEYVAGSTKIWRDNPDQNGVTIPDGITSTNGINIGSISGCWEYAGFITFKARVKSAASIAIDKYVGYPGTGMSWDTILQNAKEGETVAWKIPVKNTGETDALEVLVKDTLPAKLTYINGSTVYFGPDAPTNGYQMPDGIAGNGLYINRLRPGDANVAYFVFQTRIGTNLNYGSGGTAELVNTATATYNNQSVQDQARVIVSGVSGMTIEKKVWNGSAWVEQNNITLGQNIRYQIKIKNVGEVNLSNVVASDVIPVYTEYIAGSTKMNGNSIADGIVSTNGISVGSIARGCEITLEFTVKTYGCPPVGDYTLTNTAYARATGIAALSDTASTIMTLNRVSGPSVSNL
;
A
#
# COMPACT_ATOMS: atom_id res chain seq x y z
N MET A 1 -4.90 32.08 48.52
CA MET A 1 -3.97 33.13 48.99
C MET A 1 -4.23 34.36 48.13
N LYS A 2 -4.73 35.44 48.75
CA LYS A 2 -5.10 36.71 48.13
C LYS A 2 -3.86 37.57 47.85
N LEU A 3 -4.10 38.67 47.13
CA LEU A 3 -3.35 39.94 47.05
C LEU A 3 -2.25 40.00 45.96
N PHE A 4 -2.08 41.06 45.16
CA PHE A 4 -2.30 42.50 45.43
C PHE A 4 -2.73 43.31 44.19
N SER A 5 -3.41 44.42 44.50
CA SER A 5 -3.99 45.44 43.64
C SER A 5 -3.12 46.69 43.44
N SER A 6 -3.27 47.33 42.27
CA SER A 6 -3.45 48.78 42.03
C SER A 6 -2.58 49.82 42.74
N ILE A 7 -1.90 50.67 41.95
CA ILE A 7 -1.61 52.08 42.29
C ILE A 7 -1.84 52.99 41.07
N LYS A 8 -2.67 54.04 41.24
CA LYS A 8 -2.82 55.23 40.38
C LYS A 8 -2.56 56.49 41.23
N SER A 9 -1.81 57.46 40.70
CA SER A 9 -1.93 58.91 41.01
C SER A 9 -1.12 59.71 39.98
N LYS A 10 -1.72 60.48 39.05
CA LYS A 10 -2.16 61.90 39.11
C LYS A 10 -1.05 62.92 39.45
N LEU A 11 -0.82 63.88 38.53
CA LEU A 11 -0.38 65.29 38.67
C LEU A 11 0.00 65.80 37.25
N LYS A 12 -0.20 67.02 36.78
CA LYS A 12 -1.02 68.19 37.11
C LYS A 12 -0.91 69.11 35.87
N THR A 13 -2.00 69.74 35.48
CA THR A 13 -2.11 70.78 34.45
C THR A 13 -1.49 72.10 34.91
N THR A 14 -0.94 72.90 33.99
CA THR A 14 -0.86 74.37 34.13
C THR A 14 -1.07 75.03 32.77
N ALA A 15 -1.92 76.04 32.72
CA ALA A 15 -2.30 76.80 31.54
C ALA A 15 -1.84 78.27 31.66
N GLY A 16 -1.65 78.91 30.51
CA GLY A 16 -1.88 80.34 30.31
C GLY A 16 -0.64 81.22 30.14
N LYS A 17 -0.53 81.89 28.99
CA LYS A 17 -0.92 83.32 28.85
C LYS A 17 -0.62 83.85 27.44
N THR A 18 -1.64 84.45 26.86
CA THR A 18 -1.63 85.28 25.65
C THR A 18 -1.29 86.72 26.03
N VAL A 19 -0.42 87.41 25.28
CA VAL A 19 -0.38 88.88 25.18
C VAL A 19 -0.10 89.23 23.72
N ALA A 20 -0.95 90.09 23.17
CA ALA A 20 -0.82 90.67 21.84
C ALA A 20 -0.64 92.20 21.96
N VAL A 21 -0.28 92.79 20.82
CA VAL A 21 -0.34 94.21 20.43
C VAL A 21 0.95 95.01 20.62
N LEU A 22 1.61 95.36 19.52
CA LEU A 22 1.57 96.75 19.00
C LEU A 22 2.01 96.80 17.52
N ALA A 23 1.21 97.52 16.74
CA ALA A 23 1.45 97.84 15.34
C ALA A 23 2.27 99.13 15.21
N LEU A 24 3.10 99.24 14.18
CA LEU A 24 3.47 100.53 13.60
C LEU A 24 3.63 100.39 12.08
N VAL A 25 2.87 101.22 11.37
CA VAL A 25 2.81 101.34 9.91
C VAL A 25 3.79 102.43 9.46
N ALA A 26 4.59 102.16 8.43
CA ALA A 26 5.14 103.20 7.57
C ALA A 26 5.29 102.66 6.15
N ALA A 27 4.53 103.25 5.23
CA ALA A 27 4.52 102.94 3.80
C ALA A 27 5.48 103.87 3.06
N ILE A 28 6.37 103.32 2.22
CA ILE A 28 7.08 104.02 1.15
C ILE A 28 7.08 103.11 -0.08
N LEU A 29 6.67 103.64 -1.23
CA LEU A 29 6.49 102.97 -2.52
C LEU A 29 7.79 102.95 -3.37
N LEU A 30 8.22 101.72 -3.70
CA LEU A 30 8.86 101.12 -4.91
C LEU A 30 9.86 101.94 -5.79
N PRO A 31 10.90 101.26 -6.32
CA PRO A 31 10.73 100.58 -7.60
C PRO A 31 11.20 99.10 -7.65
N SER A 32 10.62 98.42 -8.62
CA SER A 32 10.70 97.01 -9.01
C SER A 32 12.12 96.51 -9.33
N ASN A 33 12.51 95.34 -8.80
CA ASN A 33 12.75 94.12 -9.57
C ASN A 33 13.51 93.04 -8.75
N VAL A 34 13.26 91.80 -9.16
CA VAL A 34 13.85 90.52 -8.73
C VAL A 34 13.25 89.95 -7.44
N ILE A 35 12.07 89.33 -7.59
CA ILE A 35 11.65 88.25 -6.71
C ILE A 35 12.58 87.07 -7.02
N ASN A 36 13.55 86.83 -6.13
CA ASN A 36 14.10 85.49 -5.98
C ASN A 36 12.95 84.63 -5.43
N SER A 37 12.41 83.74 -6.24
CA SER A 37 11.51 82.70 -5.72
C SER A 37 12.36 81.81 -4.83
N GLU A 38 12.17 81.94 -3.53
CA GLU A 38 12.64 80.95 -2.57
C GLU A 38 12.13 79.57 -3.02
N ALA A 39 13.06 78.66 -3.28
CA ALA A 39 12.75 77.25 -3.45
C ALA A 39 12.07 76.77 -2.17
N THR A 40 10.77 76.50 -2.26
CA THR A 40 10.04 75.76 -1.24
C THR A 40 10.74 74.42 -1.05
N GLY A 41 11.40 74.23 0.10
CA GLY A 41 11.93 72.94 0.49
C GLY A 41 10.83 71.90 0.44
N SER A 42 10.97 70.92 -0.46
CA SER A 42 10.08 69.77 -0.60
C SER A 42 10.08 68.98 0.71
N GLN A 43 9.00 69.08 1.48
CA GLN A 43 8.76 68.18 2.61
C GLN A 43 8.52 66.79 2.03
N SER A 44 9.42 65.86 2.31
CA SER A 44 9.27 64.46 1.91
C SER A 44 8.00 63.88 2.56
N GLN A 45 7.05 63.45 1.73
CA GLN A 45 5.80 62.88 2.23
C GLN A 45 5.99 61.40 2.58
N THR A 46 5.17 60.86 3.49
CA THR A 46 5.17 59.41 3.76
C THR A 46 4.64 58.68 2.53
N PRO A 47 5.36 57.66 2.01
CA PRO A 47 4.87 56.83 0.92
C PRO A 47 3.52 56.19 1.22
N ARG A 48 2.70 55.97 0.19
CA ARG A 48 1.44 55.24 0.33
C ARG A 48 1.15 54.47 -0.94
N PHE A 49 0.87 53.19 -0.78
CA PHE A 49 0.63 52.28 -1.89
C PHE A 49 -0.83 52.25 -2.35
N ASN A 50 -1.01 52.06 -3.65
CA ASN A 50 -2.22 51.58 -4.32
C ASN A 50 -3.54 52.22 -3.83
N PHE A 51 -3.65 53.55 -3.90
CA PHE A 51 -4.82 54.29 -3.41
C PHE A 51 -5.40 55.33 -4.37
N LEU A 52 -4.73 55.59 -5.50
CA LEU A 52 -5.12 56.63 -6.46
C LEU A 52 -6.14 56.10 -7.46
N GLN A 53 -7.01 56.99 -7.94
CA GLN A 53 -7.92 56.66 -9.03
C GLN A 53 -7.10 56.25 -10.27
N GLY A 54 -7.37 55.06 -10.80
CA GLY A 54 -6.61 54.46 -11.91
C GLY A 54 -5.66 53.34 -11.49
N ASP A 55 -5.42 53.16 -10.18
CA ASP A 55 -4.64 52.03 -9.67
C ASP A 55 -5.34 50.70 -10.02
N SER A 56 -4.56 49.73 -10.48
CA SER A 56 -5.05 48.39 -10.81
C SER A 56 -5.29 47.56 -9.55
N GLU A 57 -6.14 46.55 -9.66
CA GLU A 57 -6.28 45.51 -8.64
C GLU A 57 -4.91 44.90 -8.29
N MET A 58 -4.66 44.75 -6.99
CA MET A 58 -3.33 44.44 -6.47
C MET A 58 -2.85 43.05 -6.87
N LEU A 59 -3.72 42.05 -6.93
CA LEU A 59 -3.37 40.71 -7.39
C LEU A 59 -4.48 40.14 -8.25
N VAL A 60 -4.12 39.77 -9.47
CA VAL A 60 -5.01 39.10 -10.42
C VAL A 60 -4.30 37.91 -11.03
N ALA A 61 -5.05 36.99 -11.63
CA ALA A 61 -4.48 35.80 -12.24
C ALA A 61 -5.08 35.49 -13.61
N ALA A 62 -4.41 34.62 -14.35
CA ALA A 62 -4.91 34.06 -15.59
C ALA A 62 -4.43 32.62 -15.72
N ASN A 63 -5.28 31.73 -16.25
CA ASN A 63 -4.86 30.39 -16.63
C ASN A 63 -3.99 30.47 -17.90
N TYR A 64 -2.68 30.43 -17.70
CA TYR A 64 -1.68 30.58 -18.75
C TYR A 64 -1.75 29.42 -19.75
N THR A 65 -1.88 28.19 -19.24
CA THR A 65 -1.97 26.98 -20.08
C THR A 65 -3.20 26.99 -20.97
N LYS A 66 -4.34 27.52 -20.49
CA LYS A 66 -5.58 27.65 -21.27
C LYS A 66 -5.62 28.90 -22.17
N GLY A 67 -4.54 29.69 -22.23
CA GLY A 67 -4.48 30.89 -23.07
C GLY A 67 -5.50 31.95 -22.66
N GLN A 68 -5.79 32.07 -21.37
CA GLN A 68 -6.69 33.12 -20.88
C GLN A 68 -6.07 34.50 -21.14
N ALA A 69 -6.70 35.30 -22.02
CA ALA A 69 -6.15 36.58 -22.47
C ALA A 69 -6.28 37.70 -21.43
N ASN A 70 -7.35 37.67 -20.64
CA ASN A 70 -7.65 38.72 -19.67
C ASN A 70 -7.35 38.25 -18.24
N TRP A 71 -6.72 39.13 -17.47
CA TRP A 71 -6.59 38.96 -16.02
C TRP A 71 -7.97 38.85 -15.35
N ALA A 72 -8.07 37.97 -14.36
CA ALA A 72 -9.30 37.70 -13.64
C ALA A 72 -9.06 37.49 -12.14
N ASP A 73 -10.09 37.82 -11.38
CA ASP A 73 -10.34 37.38 -10.02
C ASP A 73 -11.86 37.16 -9.89
N PRO A 74 -12.37 35.92 -9.77
CA PRO A 74 -11.66 34.64 -9.74
C PRO A 74 -11.31 34.09 -11.14
N VAL A 75 -10.25 33.29 -11.23
CA VAL A 75 -10.02 32.37 -12.37
C VAL A 75 -11.02 31.22 -12.26
N SER A 76 -12.02 31.20 -13.15
CA SER A 76 -13.20 30.33 -13.03
C SER A 76 -13.84 29.98 -14.38
N GLY A 77 -14.97 29.25 -14.37
CA GLY A 77 -15.71 28.90 -15.58
C GLY A 77 -14.89 28.05 -16.56
N SER A 78 -14.87 28.44 -17.83
CA SER A 78 -14.05 27.79 -18.88
C SER A 78 -12.54 27.83 -18.57
N TYR A 79 -12.10 28.78 -17.77
CA TYR A 79 -10.70 28.96 -17.36
C TYR A 79 -10.36 28.34 -16.00
N ALA A 80 -11.34 27.72 -15.31
CA ALA A 80 -11.08 26.96 -14.08
C ALA A 80 -9.96 25.93 -14.34
N ALA A 81 -8.99 25.86 -13.44
CA ALA A 81 -7.73 25.18 -13.69
C ALA A 81 -7.85 23.65 -13.57
N ASN A 82 -7.17 22.94 -14.47
CA ASN A 82 -6.98 21.49 -14.39
C ASN A 82 -5.64 21.17 -13.71
N ILE A 83 -5.47 19.92 -13.28
CA ILE A 83 -4.15 19.41 -12.88
C ILE A 83 -3.16 19.61 -14.03
N GLY A 84 -1.97 20.12 -13.71
CA GLY A 84 -0.91 20.41 -14.67
C GLY A 84 -0.96 21.82 -15.27
N ASP A 85 -2.08 22.54 -15.16
CA ASP A 85 -2.17 23.91 -15.66
C ASP A 85 -1.19 24.84 -14.90
N GLU A 86 -0.61 25.79 -15.61
CA GLU A 86 0.14 26.91 -15.04
C GLU A 86 -0.78 28.13 -14.94
N ILE A 87 -0.86 28.69 -13.75
CA ILE A 87 -1.55 29.93 -13.46
C ILE A 87 -0.51 31.03 -13.35
N VAL A 88 -0.65 32.07 -14.17
CA VAL A 88 0.18 33.27 -14.06
C VAL A 88 -0.55 34.30 -13.21
N PHE A 89 0.16 34.90 -12.27
CA PHE A 89 -0.32 35.99 -11.43
C PHE A 89 0.33 37.29 -11.86
N ARG A 90 -0.38 38.40 -11.71
CA ARG A 90 0.13 39.77 -11.84
C ARG A 90 -0.17 40.53 -10.56
N PHE A 91 0.90 40.96 -9.90
CA PHE A 91 0.89 41.72 -8.66
C PHE A 91 1.20 43.19 -8.97
N TYR A 92 0.29 44.12 -8.68
CA TYR A 92 0.46 45.55 -8.93
C TYR A 92 1.05 46.30 -7.72
N PHE A 93 1.96 47.23 -7.99
CA PHE A 93 2.49 48.16 -7.00
C PHE A 93 2.56 49.58 -7.56
N HIS A 94 2.25 50.57 -6.73
CA HIS A 94 2.39 51.97 -7.04
C HIS A 94 2.46 52.80 -5.77
N ASN A 95 3.55 53.56 -5.59
CA ASN A 95 3.61 54.61 -4.58
C ASN A 95 2.95 55.87 -5.13
N GLY A 96 1.72 56.17 -4.70
CA GLY A 96 0.95 57.30 -5.23
C GLY A 96 1.31 58.66 -4.62
N MET A 97 2.30 58.73 -3.73
CA MET A 97 2.62 59.95 -2.98
C MET A 97 3.77 60.72 -3.63
N LEU A 98 3.47 61.84 -4.28
CA LEU A 98 4.49 62.70 -4.89
C LEU A 98 5.54 63.15 -3.86
N ASN A 99 6.80 63.28 -4.28
CA ASN A 99 7.93 63.65 -3.40
C ASN A 99 8.14 62.69 -2.22
N SER A 100 7.92 61.39 -2.45
CA SER A 100 8.21 60.33 -1.50
C SER A 100 8.96 59.16 -2.16
N THR A 101 9.62 58.34 -1.35
CA THR A 101 10.25 57.09 -1.80
C THR A 101 9.98 55.99 -0.77
N ALA A 102 9.31 54.91 -1.18
CA ALA A 102 9.17 53.71 -0.37
C ALA A 102 10.44 52.86 -0.51
N THR A 103 11.21 52.66 0.56
CA THR A 103 12.48 51.91 0.51
C THR A 103 12.29 50.48 1.00
N ASN A 104 13.13 49.56 0.49
CA ASN A 104 13.04 48.14 0.80
C ASN A 104 11.62 47.59 0.66
N THR A 105 10.97 47.94 -0.46
CA THR A 105 9.61 47.51 -0.70
C THR A 105 9.58 46.00 -0.84
N ILE A 106 8.74 45.32 -0.08
CA ILE A 106 8.55 43.88 -0.12
C ILE A 106 7.18 43.56 -0.71
N ALA A 107 7.16 42.67 -1.70
CA ALA A 107 5.96 42.07 -2.24
C ALA A 107 5.88 40.58 -1.87
N ARG A 108 4.69 40.12 -1.46
CA ARG A 108 4.46 38.73 -1.07
C ARG A 108 3.10 38.23 -1.54
N ALA A 109 3.08 37.05 -2.14
CA ALA A 109 1.87 36.36 -2.59
C ALA A 109 1.83 34.93 -2.01
N LEU A 110 1.03 34.71 -0.96
CA LEU A 110 0.99 33.43 -0.24
C LEU A 110 0.08 32.44 -0.96
N LEU A 111 0.67 31.38 -1.54
CA LEU A 111 -0.07 30.25 -2.08
C LEU A 111 -0.61 29.37 -0.93
N PRO A 112 -1.88 28.91 -0.99
CA PRO A 112 -2.38 27.90 -0.06
C PRO A 112 -1.55 26.62 -0.12
N ASN A 113 -1.32 26.00 1.03
CA ASN A 113 -0.61 24.72 1.14
C ASN A 113 -1.57 23.51 1.22
N THR A 114 -2.88 23.74 1.21
CA THR A 114 -3.93 22.71 1.29
C THR A 114 -4.33 22.20 -0.09
N VAL A 115 -4.89 21.00 -0.15
CA VAL A 115 -5.55 20.47 -1.35
C VAL A 115 -7.02 20.92 -1.35
N GLY A 116 -7.53 21.40 -2.47
CA GLY A 116 -8.91 21.84 -2.60
C GLY A 116 -9.28 22.19 -4.04
N THR A 117 -10.56 22.48 -4.27
CA THR A 117 -11.09 22.94 -5.56
C THR A 117 -11.12 24.47 -5.68
N GLN A 118 -10.81 25.18 -4.61
CA GLN A 118 -10.78 26.65 -4.56
C GLN A 118 -9.58 27.09 -3.72
N HIS A 119 -8.77 27.99 -4.27
CA HIS A 119 -7.55 28.50 -3.64
C HIS A 119 -7.57 30.00 -3.61
N LYS A 120 -7.25 30.59 -2.45
CA LYS A 120 -7.13 32.04 -2.27
C LYS A 120 -5.67 32.40 -2.08
N VAL A 121 -5.08 33.08 -3.06
CA VAL A 121 -3.69 33.53 -3.01
C VAL A 121 -3.65 34.90 -2.37
N LEU A 122 -3.12 35.00 -1.15
CA LEU A 122 -3.14 36.25 -0.38
C LEU A 122 -2.02 37.19 -0.83
N SER A 123 -2.30 38.48 -0.97
CA SER A 123 -1.31 39.47 -1.41
C SER A 123 -0.92 40.43 -0.29
N HIS A 124 0.37 40.81 -0.20
CA HIS A 124 0.87 41.79 0.78
C HIS A 124 1.97 42.67 0.15
N LEU A 125 1.88 43.99 0.35
CA LEU A 125 2.87 44.97 -0.08
C LEU A 125 3.19 45.92 1.07
N TRP A 126 4.48 46.10 1.39
CA TRP A 126 4.93 47.05 2.41
C TRP A 126 6.34 47.54 2.11
N SER A 127 6.80 48.52 2.89
CA SER A 127 8.14 49.11 2.82
C SER A 127 8.57 49.49 4.24
N ASP A 128 9.78 50.00 4.42
CA ASP A 128 10.24 50.47 5.73
C ASP A 128 9.35 51.58 6.30
N GLN A 129 8.74 52.39 5.42
CA GLN A 129 7.92 53.55 5.78
C GLN A 129 6.43 53.26 5.85
N THR A 130 5.95 52.09 5.42
CA THR A 130 4.53 51.81 5.27
C THR A 130 4.10 50.57 6.05
N GLN A 131 2.87 50.59 6.57
CA GLN A 131 2.20 49.36 6.97
C GLN A 131 1.92 48.49 5.73
N ALA A 132 1.74 47.19 5.97
CA ALA A 132 1.35 46.27 4.90
C ALA A 132 -0.07 46.53 4.44
N ILE A 133 -0.25 46.63 3.13
CA ILE A 133 -1.55 46.59 2.47
C ILE A 133 -1.76 45.22 1.83
N THR A 134 -3.02 44.81 1.72
CA THR A 134 -3.43 43.56 1.08
C THR A 134 -4.19 43.78 -0.23
N ASP A 135 -4.56 45.02 -0.50
CA ASP A 135 -5.49 45.41 -1.57
C ASP A 135 -5.15 46.79 -2.10
N THR A 136 -5.55 47.04 -3.35
CA THR A 136 -5.69 48.39 -3.87
C THR A 136 -6.98 48.99 -3.34
N VAL A 137 -6.91 50.14 -2.67
CA VAL A 137 -8.06 50.80 -2.03
C VAL A 137 -8.19 52.24 -2.50
N VAL A 138 -9.15 52.48 -3.41
CA VAL A 138 -9.43 53.80 -3.99
C VAL A 138 -10.68 54.37 -3.35
N ASN A 139 -10.57 55.58 -2.77
CA ASN A 139 -11.69 56.27 -2.11
C ASN A 139 -12.43 55.42 -1.05
N GLY A 140 -11.70 54.55 -0.36
CA GLY A 140 -12.26 53.67 0.68
C GLY A 140 -12.94 52.41 0.16
N SER A 141 -12.88 52.14 -1.15
CA SER A 141 -13.39 50.91 -1.77
C SER A 141 -12.25 50.08 -2.34
N ILE A 142 -12.34 48.76 -2.20
CA ILE A 142 -11.40 47.80 -2.79
C ILE A 142 -11.59 47.79 -4.30
N VAL A 143 -10.49 47.80 -5.05
CA VAL A 143 -10.48 47.57 -6.49
C VAL A 143 -10.30 46.08 -6.72
N GLY A 144 -11.37 45.38 -7.12
CA GLY A 144 -11.33 43.93 -7.35
C GLY A 144 -12.60 43.18 -6.94
N TYR A 145 -12.54 41.85 -7.02
CA TYR A 145 -13.66 40.96 -6.66
C TYR A 145 -13.63 40.55 -5.17
N GLY A 146 -12.44 40.27 -4.63
CA GLY A 146 -12.24 39.86 -3.23
C GLY A 146 -11.41 40.85 -2.41
N ALA A 147 -11.40 40.66 -1.07
CA ALA A 147 -10.53 41.39 -0.17
C ALA A 147 -9.30 40.55 0.20
N GLY A 148 -8.13 41.00 -0.22
CA GLY A 148 -6.82 40.54 0.20
C GLY A 148 -6.28 39.33 -0.57
N PHE A 149 -6.95 38.89 -1.63
CA PHE A 149 -6.59 37.68 -2.36
C PHE A 149 -7.03 37.69 -3.82
N SER A 150 -6.39 36.83 -4.63
CA SER A 150 -6.92 36.37 -5.90
C SER A 150 -7.35 34.90 -5.80
N GLU A 151 -8.55 34.59 -6.27
CA GLU A 151 -9.17 33.26 -6.17
C GLU A 151 -9.00 32.44 -7.45
N ILE A 152 -8.58 31.19 -7.29
CA ILE A 152 -8.37 30.22 -8.36
C ILE A 152 -9.26 29.02 -8.13
N ASN A 153 -10.21 28.79 -9.04
CA ASN A 153 -11.07 27.61 -9.04
C ASN A 153 -10.43 26.50 -9.87
N LEU A 154 -10.43 25.29 -9.33
CA LEU A 154 -9.92 24.08 -9.96
C LEU A 154 -11.09 23.14 -10.28
N THR A 155 -10.98 22.40 -11.38
CA THR A 155 -12.00 21.42 -11.81
C THR A 155 -11.98 20.15 -10.97
N THR A 156 -10.85 19.85 -10.32
CA THR A 156 -10.65 18.71 -9.42
C THR A 156 -9.77 19.13 -8.23
N PRO A 157 -9.83 18.44 -7.07
CA PRO A 157 -8.99 18.79 -5.94
C PRO A 157 -7.50 18.75 -6.29
N GLY A 158 -6.80 19.87 -6.08
CA GLY A 158 -5.37 20.01 -6.30
C GLY A 158 -4.76 21.08 -5.38
N ARG A 159 -3.48 21.36 -5.55
CA ARG A 159 -2.76 22.41 -4.81
C ARG A 159 -1.93 23.25 -5.77
N LEU A 160 -1.84 24.55 -5.53
CA LEU A 160 -0.91 25.42 -6.24
C LEU A 160 0.53 25.21 -5.74
N GLU A 161 1.48 25.15 -6.65
CA GLU A 161 2.91 25.14 -6.34
C GLU A 161 3.64 26.15 -7.19
N TYR A 162 4.43 27.01 -6.55
CA TYR A 162 5.25 28.01 -7.24
C TYR A 162 6.18 27.36 -8.27
N VAL A 163 6.27 27.97 -9.46
CA VAL A 163 7.21 27.58 -10.50
C VAL A 163 8.51 28.37 -10.31
N ALA A 164 9.59 27.70 -9.93
CA ALA A 164 10.91 28.30 -9.73
C ALA A 164 11.40 29.07 -10.97
N GLY A 165 12.01 30.23 -10.77
CA GLY A 165 12.50 31.12 -11.82
C GLY A 165 11.41 31.85 -12.62
N SER A 166 10.13 31.75 -12.22
CA SER A 166 9.01 32.36 -12.95
C SER A 166 8.78 33.84 -12.59
N THR A 167 9.43 34.36 -11.55
CA THR A 167 9.16 35.70 -11.04
C THR A 167 9.86 36.77 -11.91
N LYS A 168 9.09 37.71 -12.44
CA LYS A 168 9.57 38.85 -13.21
C LYS A 168 8.98 40.16 -12.71
N ILE A 169 9.76 41.23 -12.74
CA ILE A 169 9.31 42.60 -12.47
C ILE A 169 9.21 43.42 -13.77
N TRP A 170 8.19 44.26 -13.84
CA TRP A 170 7.86 45.12 -14.97
C TRP A 170 7.74 46.56 -14.46
N ARG A 171 8.78 47.37 -14.68
CA ARG A 171 8.86 48.79 -14.30
C ARG A 171 9.82 49.54 -15.22
N ASP A 172 9.90 50.87 -15.07
CA ASP A 172 10.92 51.75 -15.67
C ASP A 172 10.98 51.74 -17.22
N ASN A 173 9.81 51.78 -17.90
CA ASN A 173 9.62 51.85 -19.37
C ASN A 173 10.92 52.10 -20.20
N PRO A 174 11.40 51.17 -21.06
CA PRO A 174 10.58 50.29 -21.90
C PRO A 174 11.05 48.83 -21.97
N ASP A 175 11.17 48.11 -20.85
CA ASP A 175 11.42 46.66 -20.94
C ASP A 175 10.13 45.89 -21.26
N GLN A 176 9.90 45.64 -22.56
CA GLN A 176 8.75 44.91 -23.09
C GLN A 176 8.69 43.42 -22.68
N ASN A 177 9.71 42.90 -21.99
CA ASN A 177 9.84 41.47 -21.67
C ASN A 177 9.90 41.14 -20.16
N GLY A 178 9.92 42.17 -19.30
CA GLY A 178 10.09 42.06 -17.85
C GLY A 178 11.46 41.49 -17.42
N VAL A 179 11.96 41.92 -16.27
CA VAL A 179 13.24 41.45 -15.73
C VAL A 179 13.01 40.32 -14.74
N THR A 180 13.65 39.16 -14.93
CA THR A 180 13.61 38.06 -13.95
C THR A 180 14.31 38.48 -12.66
N ILE A 181 13.64 38.26 -11.53
CA ILE A 181 14.16 38.51 -10.18
C ILE A 181 14.22 37.19 -9.39
N PRO A 182 14.95 37.14 -8.27
CA PRO A 182 15.05 35.91 -7.47
C PRO A 182 13.69 35.31 -7.09
N ASP A 183 13.69 34.02 -6.80
CA ASP A 183 12.54 33.36 -6.20
C ASP A 183 12.30 33.89 -4.77
N GLY A 184 11.06 33.76 -4.28
CA GLY A 184 10.74 34.13 -2.90
C GLY A 184 9.46 34.94 -2.72
N ILE A 185 8.81 35.36 -3.81
CA ILE A 185 7.52 36.08 -3.72
C ILE A 185 6.45 35.29 -2.97
N THR A 186 6.46 33.95 -3.07
CA THR A 186 5.53 33.07 -2.35
C THR A 186 6.05 32.56 -1.00
N SER A 187 7.23 33.03 -0.57
CA SER A 187 7.79 32.67 0.73
C SER A 187 7.11 33.45 1.86
N THR A 188 7.35 33.04 3.10
CA THR A 188 6.91 33.80 4.29
C THR A 188 7.49 35.20 4.35
N ASN A 189 8.69 35.43 3.80
CA ASN A 189 9.36 36.74 3.83
C ASN A 189 9.01 37.64 2.64
N GLY A 190 8.44 37.08 1.57
CA GLY A 190 8.26 37.81 0.31
C GLY A 190 9.58 38.10 -0.41
N ILE A 191 9.54 39.00 -1.38
CA ILE A 191 10.72 39.46 -2.13
C ILE A 191 10.88 40.97 -2.03
N ASN A 192 12.12 41.42 -1.80
CA ASN A 192 12.46 42.84 -1.87
C ASN A 192 12.57 43.28 -3.34
N ILE A 193 11.74 44.22 -3.75
CA ILE A 193 11.73 44.81 -5.09
C ILE A 193 12.45 46.16 -5.15
N GLY A 194 13.11 46.56 -4.07
CA GLY A 194 13.88 47.80 -3.98
C GLY A 194 13.02 49.01 -3.64
N SER A 195 13.50 50.18 -4.03
CA SER A 195 12.84 51.45 -3.74
C SER A 195 11.85 51.85 -4.83
N ILE A 196 10.71 52.43 -4.45
CA ILE A 196 9.68 52.92 -5.38
C ILE A 196 9.45 54.41 -5.14
N SER A 197 9.90 55.22 -6.08
CA SER A 197 9.63 56.65 -6.10
C SER A 197 8.15 56.94 -6.32
N GLY A 198 7.67 58.05 -5.76
CA GLY A 198 6.27 58.41 -5.86
C GLY A 198 5.93 59.16 -7.13
N CYS A 199 5.32 58.47 -8.10
CA CYS A 199 4.65 59.00 -9.29
C CYS A 199 4.17 57.82 -10.15
N TRP A 200 3.29 58.08 -11.12
CA TRP A 200 2.77 57.06 -12.04
C TRP A 200 3.84 56.35 -12.87
N GLU A 201 4.92 57.03 -13.23
CA GLU A 201 6.01 56.44 -14.04
C GLU A 201 6.78 55.32 -13.31
N TYR A 202 6.69 55.27 -11.97
CA TYR A 202 7.33 54.25 -11.13
C TYR A 202 6.36 53.14 -10.69
N ALA A 203 5.10 53.20 -11.13
CA ALA A 203 4.17 52.09 -10.97
C ALA A 203 4.63 50.89 -11.80
N GLY A 204 4.31 49.69 -11.34
CA GLY A 204 4.75 48.49 -12.03
C GLY A 204 4.04 47.23 -11.57
N PHE A 205 4.49 46.11 -12.12
CA PHE A 205 3.90 44.80 -11.84
C PHE A 205 4.98 43.76 -11.57
N ILE A 206 4.64 42.74 -10.79
CA ILE A 206 5.40 41.49 -10.69
C ILE A 206 4.53 40.38 -11.26
N THR A 207 5.10 39.58 -12.15
CA THR A 207 4.45 38.35 -12.62
C THR A 207 5.15 37.14 -12.05
N PHE A 208 4.40 36.11 -11.66
CA PHE A 208 4.95 34.82 -11.27
C PHE A 208 3.97 33.71 -11.63
N LYS A 209 4.43 32.46 -11.68
CA LYS A 209 3.59 31.31 -12.03
C LYS A 209 3.46 30.33 -10.86
N ALA A 210 2.31 29.68 -10.79
CA ALA A 210 2.10 28.48 -10.00
C ALA A 210 1.52 27.37 -10.87
N ARG A 211 2.00 26.13 -10.70
CA ARG A 211 1.44 24.94 -11.34
C ARG A 211 0.41 24.30 -10.41
N VAL A 212 -0.67 23.77 -10.99
CA VAL A 212 -1.64 22.95 -10.25
C VAL A 212 -1.13 21.52 -10.13
N LYS A 213 -0.83 21.08 -8.91
CA LYS A 213 -0.48 19.69 -8.59
C LYS A 213 -1.69 18.88 -8.17
N SER A 214 -1.72 17.61 -8.59
CA SER A 214 -2.73 16.63 -8.16
C SER A 214 -2.65 16.31 -6.67
N ALA A 215 -3.82 16.10 -6.06
CA ALA A 215 -3.90 15.48 -4.74
C ALA A 215 -3.15 14.15 -4.69
N ALA A 216 -2.62 13.79 -3.53
CA ALA A 216 -1.99 12.49 -3.33
C ALA A 216 -3.01 11.38 -3.59
N SER A 217 -2.55 10.30 -4.21
CA SER A 217 -3.36 9.11 -4.51
C SER A 217 -2.48 7.90 -4.27
N ILE A 218 -3.03 6.85 -3.67
CA ILE A 218 -2.26 5.66 -3.29
C ILE A 218 -2.57 4.50 -4.23
N ALA A 219 -1.54 3.71 -4.52
CA ALA A 219 -1.63 2.40 -5.16
C ALA A 219 -0.89 1.38 -4.30
N ILE A 220 -1.29 0.13 -4.37
CA ILE A 220 -0.73 -0.98 -3.61
C ILE A 220 -0.55 -2.17 -4.55
N ASP A 221 0.55 -2.89 -4.39
CA ASP A 221 0.68 -4.24 -4.94
C ASP A 221 0.91 -5.23 -3.78
N LYS A 222 0.86 -6.51 -4.09
CA LYS A 222 1.17 -7.58 -3.16
C LYS A 222 1.93 -8.71 -3.84
N TYR A 223 2.97 -9.17 -3.17
CA TYR A 223 3.78 -10.29 -3.63
C TYR A 223 4.04 -11.28 -2.50
N VAL A 224 4.43 -12.48 -2.89
CA VAL A 224 4.79 -13.59 -2.02
C VAL A 224 6.09 -14.24 -2.50
N GLY A 225 6.84 -14.82 -1.57
CA GLY A 225 8.07 -15.56 -1.85
C GLY A 225 8.53 -16.39 -0.66
N TYR A 226 9.55 -17.22 -0.84
CA TYR A 226 10.20 -17.90 0.29
C TYR A 226 11.15 -16.93 1.02
N PRO A 227 11.16 -16.92 2.36
CA PRO A 227 12.09 -16.08 3.11
C PRO A 227 13.54 -16.56 2.92
N GLY A 228 14.47 -15.62 2.78
CA GLY A 228 15.90 -15.92 2.68
C GLY A 228 16.71 -14.82 2.00
N THR A 229 17.98 -15.07 1.74
CA THR A 229 18.84 -14.18 0.93
C THR A 229 18.49 -14.35 -0.55
N GLY A 230 18.23 -13.25 -1.27
CA GLY A 230 17.91 -13.30 -2.70
C GLY A 230 16.45 -13.70 -3.01
N MET A 231 15.50 -13.26 -2.16
CA MET A 231 14.07 -13.51 -2.37
C MET A 231 13.62 -13.11 -3.79
N SER A 232 12.96 -14.05 -4.48
CA SER A 232 12.09 -13.74 -5.62
C SER A 232 10.70 -13.40 -5.11
N TRP A 233 10.09 -12.38 -5.72
CA TRP A 233 8.75 -11.92 -5.37
C TRP A 233 7.83 -12.15 -6.55
N ASP A 234 6.79 -12.94 -6.33
CA ASP A 234 5.80 -13.31 -7.34
C ASP A 234 4.38 -13.02 -6.85
N THR A 235 3.42 -12.89 -7.75
CA THR A 235 2.00 -12.77 -7.37
C THR A 235 1.39 -14.13 -7.03
N ILE A 236 2.03 -15.23 -7.47
CA ILE A 236 1.63 -16.61 -7.20
C ILE A 236 2.86 -17.45 -6.85
N LEU A 237 2.94 -17.95 -5.61
CA LEU A 237 3.95 -18.93 -5.21
C LEU A 237 3.43 -20.35 -5.43
N GLN A 238 4.11 -21.12 -6.29
CA GLN A 238 3.74 -22.49 -6.65
C GLN A 238 4.46 -23.53 -5.79
N ASN A 239 3.86 -24.72 -5.68
CA ASN A 239 4.45 -25.91 -5.08
C ASN A 239 4.85 -25.79 -3.61
N ALA A 240 4.24 -24.87 -2.87
CA ALA A 240 4.43 -24.79 -1.43
C ALA A 240 3.89 -26.05 -0.72
N LYS A 241 4.33 -26.29 0.51
CA LYS A 241 3.93 -27.43 1.35
C LYS A 241 3.32 -26.98 2.68
N GLU A 242 2.49 -27.85 3.27
CA GLU A 242 1.98 -27.61 4.63
C GLU A 242 3.15 -27.39 5.60
N GLY A 243 3.02 -26.45 6.52
CA GLY A 243 4.03 -26.17 7.54
C GLY A 243 5.20 -25.26 7.12
N GLU A 244 5.36 -24.97 5.82
CA GLU A 244 6.39 -24.06 5.32
C GLU A 244 6.13 -22.61 5.73
N THR A 245 7.20 -21.80 5.71
CA THR A 245 7.12 -20.36 5.93
C THR A 245 7.23 -19.63 4.61
N VAL A 246 6.36 -18.64 4.41
CA VAL A 246 6.38 -17.74 3.26
C VAL A 246 6.46 -16.30 3.74
N ALA A 247 7.08 -15.44 2.95
CA ALA A 247 7.15 -14.00 3.16
C ALA A 247 6.20 -13.28 2.19
N TRP A 248 5.66 -12.15 2.65
CA TRP A 248 4.78 -11.28 1.89
C TRP A 248 5.40 -9.90 1.78
N LYS A 249 5.34 -9.29 0.59
CA LYS A 249 5.77 -7.92 0.34
C LYS A 249 4.57 -7.08 -0.08
N ILE A 250 4.40 -5.93 0.56
CA ILE A 250 3.31 -4.99 0.29
C ILE A 250 3.92 -3.63 -0.07
N PRO A 251 4.25 -3.37 -1.35
CA PRO A 251 4.61 -2.02 -1.79
C PRO A 251 3.40 -1.11 -1.89
N VAL A 252 3.60 0.13 -1.45
CA VAL A 252 2.63 1.22 -1.55
C VAL A 252 3.31 2.39 -2.24
N LYS A 253 2.64 2.90 -3.28
CA LYS A 253 3.11 4.01 -4.12
C LYS A 253 2.15 5.18 -4.01
N ASN A 254 2.69 6.40 -3.96
CA ASN A 254 1.90 7.60 -4.20
C ASN A 254 1.96 7.97 -5.69
N THR A 255 0.83 7.89 -6.38
CA THR A 255 0.66 8.18 -7.81
C THR A 255 0.24 9.63 -8.08
N GLY A 256 -0.06 10.40 -7.04
CA GLY A 256 -0.30 11.86 -7.12
C GLY A 256 1.00 12.67 -6.99
N GLU A 257 0.87 13.99 -6.92
CA GLU A 257 2.02 14.93 -6.92
C GLU A 257 2.23 15.68 -5.59
N THR A 258 1.39 15.41 -4.61
CA THR A 258 1.51 15.92 -3.24
C THR A 258 1.76 14.76 -2.28
N ASP A 259 2.34 15.01 -1.10
CA ASP A 259 2.61 13.94 -0.13
C ASP A 259 1.30 13.32 0.39
N ALA A 260 1.27 12.00 0.50
CA ALA A 260 0.25 11.30 1.28
C ALA A 260 0.76 11.14 2.71
N LEU A 261 0.04 11.67 3.69
CA LEU A 261 0.37 11.53 5.10
C LEU A 261 -0.49 10.46 5.76
N GLU A 262 0.06 9.79 6.76
CA GLU A 262 -0.65 8.80 7.59
C GLU A 262 -1.37 7.71 6.79
N VAL A 263 -0.69 7.12 5.79
CA VAL A 263 -1.25 6.02 5.00
C VAL A 263 -1.28 4.75 5.87
N LEU A 264 -2.47 4.22 6.16
CA LEU A 264 -2.63 2.99 6.94
C LEU A 264 -2.52 1.77 6.02
N VAL A 265 -1.63 0.83 6.33
CA VAL A 265 -1.47 -0.43 5.60
C VAL A 265 -1.87 -1.60 6.51
N LYS A 266 -2.75 -2.47 6.03
CA LYS A 266 -3.24 -3.65 6.75
C LYS A 266 -3.22 -4.88 5.85
N ASP A 267 -3.00 -6.03 6.45
CA ASP A 267 -3.08 -7.33 5.82
C ASP A 267 -4.22 -8.16 6.44
N THR A 268 -4.96 -8.89 5.61
CA THR A 268 -6.04 -9.78 6.04
C THR A 268 -5.70 -11.20 5.64
N LEU A 269 -5.19 -11.97 6.61
CA LEU A 269 -4.77 -13.35 6.39
C LEU A 269 -5.99 -14.28 6.18
N PRO A 270 -5.97 -15.14 5.16
CA PRO A 270 -6.93 -16.23 5.04
C PRO A 270 -6.73 -17.25 6.15
N ALA A 271 -7.73 -18.13 6.33
CA ALA A 271 -7.56 -19.30 7.18
C ALA A 271 -6.33 -20.11 6.75
N LYS A 272 -5.67 -20.77 7.71
CA LYS A 272 -4.48 -21.60 7.49
C LYS A 272 -3.22 -20.82 7.09
N LEU A 273 -3.22 -19.48 7.17
CA LEU A 273 -2.00 -18.70 7.30
C LEU A 273 -1.91 -18.12 8.70
N THR A 274 -0.78 -18.35 9.37
CA THR A 274 -0.52 -17.81 10.72
C THR A 274 0.61 -16.80 10.65
N TYR A 275 0.36 -15.57 11.10
CA TYR A 275 1.38 -14.54 11.21
C TYR A 275 2.54 -14.98 12.11
N ILE A 276 3.78 -14.67 11.72
CA ILE A 276 4.96 -14.87 12.57
C ILE A 276 5.27 -13.55 13.27
N ASN A 277 5.12 -13.52 14.60
CA ASN A 277 5.43 -12.35 15.41
C ASN A 277 6.89 -11.91 15.27
N GLY A 278 7.11 -10.60 15.24
CA GLY A 278 8.42 -9.98 15.04
C GLY A 278 8.95 -10.12 13.62
N SER A 279 8.14 -10.50 12.64
CA SER A 279 8.61 -10.67 11.25
C SER A 279 8.47 -9.43 10.38
N THR A 280 7.75 -8.38 10.83
CA THR A 280 7.48 -7.22 9.99
C THR A 280 8.65 -6.26 9.92
N VAL A 281 9.09 -5.96 8.70
CA VAL A 281 10.12 -4.97 8.40
C VAL A 281 9.57 -3.96 7.41
N TYR A 282 9.83 -2.67 7.64
CA TYR A 282 9.47 -1.57 6.76
C TYR A 282 10.69 -1.08 5.96
N PHE A 283 10.49 -0.83 4.67
CA PHE A 283 11.47 -0.27 3.77
C PHE A 283 10.89 0.98 3.10
N GLY A 284 11.74 1.95 2.80
CA GLY A 284 11.37 3.19 2.13
C GLY A 284 12.58 4.08 1.86
N PRO A 285 12.39 5.22 1.20
CA PRO A 285 13.49 6.10 0.76
C PRO A 285 14.32 6.67 1.92
N ASP A 286 13.70 6.87 3.08
CA ASP A 286 14.36 7.39 4.29
C ASP A 286 14.73 6.27 5.29
N ALA A 287 14.56 4.99 4.92
CA ALA A 287 14.91 3.83 5.75
C ALA A 287 16.34 3.35 5.49
N PRO A 288 17.02 2.73 6.48
CA PRO A 288 18.31 2.10 6.24
C PRO A 288 18.16 0.97 5.22
N THR A 289 19.26 0.54 4.60
CA THR A 289 19.26 -0.52 3.58
C THR A 289 18.61 -1.82 4.04
N ASN A 290 18.71 -2.14 5.34
CA ASN A 290 18.11 -3.34 5.94
C ASN A 290 16.66 -3.13 6.43
N GLY A 291 16.10 -1.92 6.26
CA GLY A 291 14.78 -1.55 6.75
C GLY A 291 14.71 -1.29 8.26
N TYR A 292 13.55 -0.82 8.70
CA TYR A 292 13.20 -0.68 10.11
C TYR A 292 12.38 -1.88 10.57
N GLN A 293 12.79 -2.52 11.67
CA GLN A 293 11.95 -3.51 12.34
C GLN A 293 10.70 -2.82 12.89
N MET A 294 9.52 -3.37 12.57
CA MET A 294 8.24 -2.80 12.99
C MET A 294 7.60 -3.65 14.09
N PRO A 295 6.73 -3.05 14.92
CA PRO A 295 5.90 -3.80 15.84
C PRO A 295 4.91 -4.71 15.11
N ASP A 296 4.44 -5.73 15.84
CA ASP A 296 3.35 -6.59 15.37
C ASP A 296 2.07 -5.76 15.20
N GLY A 297 1.38 -5.92 14.09
CA GLY A 297 0.18 -5.13 13.80
C GLY A 297 -0.27 -5.15 12.35
N ILE A 298 0.62 -5.49 11.41
CA ILE A 298 0.29 -5.50 9.97
C ILE A 298 -0.92 -6.39 9.65
N ALA A 299 -1.00 -7.58 10.26
CA ALA A 299 -2.15 -8.51 10.12
C ALA A 299 -3.27 -8.29 11.15
N GLY A 300 -3.26 -7.16 11.86
CA GLY A 300 -4.20 -6.81 12.93
C GLY A 300 -4.80 -5.41 12.73
N ASN A 301 -4.30 -4.42 13.48
CA ASN A 301 -4.76 -3.03 13.41
C ASN A 301 -4.17 -2.24 12.22
N GLY A 302 -3.18 -2.80 11.53
CA GLY A 302 -2.41 -2.13 10.48
C GLY A 302 -1.23 -1.34 11.03
N LEU A 303 -0.41 -0.82 10.11
CA LEU A 303 0.76 0.02 10.37
C LEU A 303 0.72 1.25 9.48
N TYR A 304 1.19 2.38 10.00
CA TYR A 304 1.18 3.65 9.27
C TYR A 304 2.49 3.89 8.51
N ILE A 305 2.37 4.45 7.32
CA ILE A 305 3.43 5.18 6.63
C ILE A 305 3.15 6.66 6.86
N ASN A 306 3.95 7.30 7.72
CA ASN A 306 3.72 8.68 8.14
C ASN A 306 3.74 9.68 6.98
N ARG A 307 4.61 9.44 6.00
CA ARG A 307 4.75 10.27 4.81
C ARG A 307 5.18 9.43 3.61
N LEU A 308 4.36 9.38 2.58
CA LEU A 308 4.64 8.74 1.30
C LEU A 308 4.76 9.80 0.21
N ARG A 309 6.00 10.07 -0.20
CA ARG A 309 6.32 11.09 -1.23
C ARG A 309 5.87 10.61 -2.62
N PRO A 310 5.49 11.52 -3.53
CA PRO A 310 5.15 11.22 -4.92
C PRO A 310 6.21 10.40 -5.68
N GLY A 311 5.75 9.55 -6.60
CA GLY A 311 6.56 8.94 -7.66
C GLY A 311 7.26 7.62 -7.30
N ASP A 312 7.77 6.95 -8.34
CA ASP A 312 8.34 5.58 -8.25
C ASP A 312 9.60 5.47 -7.40
N ALA A 313 10.40 6.53 -7.32
CA ALA A 313 11.61 6.54 -6.50
C ALA A 313 11.32 6.52 -4.98
N ASN A 314 10.06 6.74 -4.58
CA ASN A 314 9.65 6.87 -3.19
C ASN A 314 8.72 5.74 -2.71
N VAL A 315 8.63 4.64 -3.45
CA VAL A 315 7.85 3.47 -3.02
C VAL A 315 8.36 2.98 -1.66
N ALA A 316 7.43 2.80 -0.74
CA ALA A 316 7.68 2.20 0.56
C ALA A 316 6.98 0.84 0.62
N TYR A 317 7.52 -0.11 1.37
CA TYR A 317 6.94 -1.44 1.45
C TYR A 317 7.15 -2.11 2.80
N PHE A 318 6.18 -2.91 3.20
CA PHE A 318 6.30 -3.83 4.33
C PHE A 318 6.64 -5.22 3.83
N VAL A 319 7.54 -5.91 4.53
CA VAL A 319 7.76 -7.35 4.40
C VAL A 319 7.40 -8.02 5.71
N PHE A 320 6.64 -9.11 5.69
CA PHE A 320 6.37 -9.92 6.88
C PHE A 320 6.22 -11.40 6.52
N GLN A 321 6.25 -12.28 7.52
CA GLN A 321 6.23 -13.73 7.30
C GLN A 321 4.99 -14.39 7.90
N THR A 322 4.55 -15.48 7.26
CA THR A 322 3.49 -16.35 7.76
C THR A 322 3.87 -17.81 7.63
N ARG A 323 3.35 -18.66 8.50
CA ARG A 323 3.42 -20.10 8.39
C ARG A 323 2.15 -20.69 7.76
N ILE A 324 2.33 -21.58 6.78
CA ILE A 324 1.26 -22.37 6.18
C ILE A 324 0.82 -23.43 7.20
N GLY A 325 -0.47 -23.47 7.48
CA GLY A 325 -1.08 -24.44 8.38
C GLY A 325 -1.09 -25.86 7.81
N THR A 326 -1.51 -26.81 8.62
CA THR A 326 -1.70 -28.20 8.22
C THR A 326 -3.17 -28.55 8.01
N ASN A 327 -3.44 -29.73 7.45
CA ASN A 327 -4.78 -30.22 7.14
C ASN A 327 -5.54 -29.23 6.24
N LEU A 328 -4.93 -28.87 5.12
CA LEU A 328 -5.55 -28.09 4.06
C LEU A 328 -6.61 -28.93 3.34
N ASN A 329 -7.62 -28.24 2.82
CA ASN A 329 -8.63 -28.84 1.96
C ASN A 329 -8.11 -28.78 0.52
N TYR A 330 -7.60 -29.89 0.03
CA TYR A 330 -7.10 -30.01 -1.35
C TYR A 330 -8.25 -30.21 -2.34
N GLY A 331 -8.21 -29.49 -3.45
CA GLY A 331 -9.11 -29.71 -4.59
C GLY A 331 -8.76 -31.00 -5.35
N SER A 332 -9.54 -31.29 -6.39
CA SER A 332 -9.37 -32.51 -7.22
C SER A 332 -8.00 -32.63 -7.89
N GLY A 333 -7.31 -31.51 -8.11
CA GLY A 333 -5.94 -31.47 -8.63
C GLY A 333 -4.84 -31.74 -7.59
N GLY A 334 -5.20 -32.05 -6.34
CA GLY A 334 -4.22 -32.25 -5.26
C GLY A 334 -3.56 -30.94 -4.78
N THR A 335 -4.15 -29.79 -5.10
CA THR A 335 -3.66 -28.47 -4.70
C THR A 335 -4.69 -27.74 -3.83
N ALA A 336 -4.19 -26.92 -2.92
CA ALA A 336 -4.97 -25.99 -2.11
C ALA A 336 -4.47 -24.57 -2.36
N GLU A 337 -5.37 -23.61 -2.32
CA GLU A 337 -5.06 -22.21 -2.61
C GLU A 337 -5.31 -21.33 -1.38
N LEU A 338 -4.32 -20.52 -1.05
CA LEU A 338 -4.39 -19.50 0.00
C LEU A 338 -4.22 -18.12 -0.63
N VAL A 339 -5.30 -17.33 -0.62
CA VAL A 339 -5.31 -15.96 -1.15
C VAL A 339 -5.14 -14.98 0.00
N ASN A 340 -4.04 -14.22 0.00
CA ASN A 340 -3.80 -13.20 1.00
C ASN A 340 -4.07 -11.80 0.44
N THR A 341 -4.71 -10.93 1.21
CA THR A 341 -5.14 -9.59 0.77
C THR A 341 -4.50 -8.51 1.62
N ALA A 342 -3.85 -7.54 0.98
CA ALA A 342 -3.39 -6.31 1.62
C ALA A 342 -4.28 -5.14 1.25
N THR A 343 -4.40 -4.16 2.14
CA THR A 343 -5.16 -2.93 1.97
C THR A 343 -4.31 -1.75 2.38
N ALA A 344 -4.28 -0.69 1.58
CA ALA A 344 -3.79 0.62 1.99
C ALA A 344 -4.94 1.62 1.99
N THR A 345 -5.00 2.45 3.02
CA THR A 345 -6.06 3.45 3.21
C THR A 345 -5.44 4.84 3.41
N TYR A 346 -5.95 5.82 2.67
CA TYR A 346 -5.56 7.23 2.75
C TYR A 346 -6.79 8.11 2.50
N ASN A 347 -7.05 9.10 3.36
CA ASN A 347 -8.20 10.01 3.25
C ASN A 347 -9.55 9.28 3.01
N ASN A 348 -9.81 8.21 3.78
CA ASN A 348 -11.00 7.34 3.65
C ASN A 348 -11.15 6.62 2.30
N GLN A 349 -10.15 6.68 1.42
CA GLN A 349 -10.07 5.87 0.21
C GLN A 349 -9.21 4.65 0.50
N SER A 350 -9.64 3.48 0.05
CA SER A 350 -8.89 2.23 0.22
C SER A 350 -8.60 1.58 -1.12
N VAL A 351 -7.38 1.10 -1.28
CA VAL A 351 -6.93 0.26 -2.39
C VAL A 351 -6.47 -1.08 -1.84
N GLN A 352 -6.64 -2.15 -2.62
CA GLN A 352 -6.31 -3.51 -2.20
C GLN A 352 -5.60 -4.25 -3.32
N ASP A 353 -4.74 -5.18 -2.94
CA ASP A 353 -4.17 -6.15 -3.86
C ASP A 353 -3.96 -7.51 -3.18
N GLN A 354 -3.83 -8.57 -3.99
CA GLN A 354 -3.79 -9.95 -3.55
C GLN A 354 -2.58 -10.70 -4.12
N ALA A 355 -2.04 -11.61 -3.31
CA ALA A 355 -1.07 -12.60 -3.75
C ALA A 355 -1.48 -13.99 -3.24
N ARG A 356 -1.08 -15.03 -3.97
CA ARG A 356 -1.62 -16.38 -3.83
C ARG A 356 -0.50 -17.37 -3.53
N VAL A 357 -0.75 -18.32 -2.65
CA VAL A 357 0.11 -19.50 -2.46
C VAL A 357 -0.67 -20.73 -2.90
N ILE A 358 -0.10 -21.48 -3.85
CA ILE A 358 -0.60 -22.78 -4.27
C ILE A 358 0.20 -23.85 -3.53
N VAL A 359 -0.48 -24.53 -2.62
CA VAL A 359 0.08 -25.60 -1.81
C VAL A 359 -0.20 -26.93 -2.50
N SER A 360 0.85 -27.70 -2.80
CA SER A 360 0.74 -29.00 -3.47
C SER A 360 0.79 -30.11 -2.43
N GLY A 361 -0.28 -30.88 -2.31
CA GLY A 361 -0.35 -31.97 -1.35
C GLY A 361 0.52 -33.15 -1.76
N VAL A 362 0.91 -33.96 -0.77
CA VAL A 362 1.72 -35.16 -0.97
C VAL A 362 0.84 -36.41 -0.93
N SER A 363 0.85 -37.21 -1.98
CA SER A 363 0.19 -38.52 -1.99
C SER A 363 1.01 -39.55 -1.21
N GLY A 364 0.35 -40.41 -0.44
CA GLY A 364 1.00 -41.44 0.35
C GLY A 364 0.09 -42.63 0.60
N MET A 365 0.62 -43.85 0.49
CA MET A 365 -0.13 -45.09 0.67
C MET A 365 0.70 -46.11 1.43
N THR A 366 0.06 -46.94 2.25
CA THR A 366 0.66 -48.13 2.84
C THR A 366 -0.20 -49.36 2.54
N ILE A 367 0.43 -50.53 2.51
CA ILE A 367 -0.22 -51.83 2.41
C ILE A 367 0.23 -52.70 3.58
N GLU A 368 -0.71 -53.43 4.19
CA GLU A 368 -0.44 -54.44 5.23
C GLU A 368 -1.15 -55.74 4.83
N LYS A 369 -0.46 -56.88 4.89
CA LYS A 369 -1.00 -58.19 4.56
C LYS A 369 -0.91 -59.12 5.77
N LYS A 370 -2.01 -59.79 6.08
CA LYS A 370 -2.09 -60.75 7.20
C LYS A 370 -2.80 -62.02 6.81
N VAL A 371 -2.60 -63.05 7.62
CA VAL A 371 -3.28 -64.35 7.53
C VAL A 371 -4.07 -64.64 8.81
N TRP A 372 -5.21 -65.30 8.68
CA TRP A 372 -6.06 -65.66 9.82
C TRP A 372 -5.54 -66.93 10.53
N ASN A 373 -5.35 -66.89 11.84
CA ASN A 373 -4.94 -68.06 12.63
C ASN A 373 -6.08 -68.78 13.35
N GLY A 374 -7.34 -68.38 13.13
CA GLY A 374 -8.51 -68.88 13.87
C GLY A 374 -9.06 -67.88 14.90
N SER A 375 -8.24 -66.91 15.33
CA SER A 375 -8.60 -65.94 16.38
C SER A 375 -8.22 -64.49 16.05
N ALA A 376 -7.14 -64.29 15.29
CA ALA A 376 -6.63 -62.98 14.92
C ALA A 376 -5.96 -63.00 13.54
N TRP A 377 -5.82 -61.80 12.97
CA TRP A 377 -4.99 -61.55 11.80
C TRP A 377 -3.53 -61.41 12.24
N VAL A 378 -2.66 -62.26 11.72
CA VAL A 378 -1.25 -62.38 12.10
C VAL A 378 -0.35 -62.45 10.86
N GLU A 379 0.95 -62.24 11.04
CA GLU A 379 1.94 -62.36 9.95
C GLU A 379 2.15 -63.82 9.52
N GLN A 380 1.97 -64.76 10.46
CA GLN A 380 2.17 -66.19 10.22
C GLN A 380 1.14 -67.05 10.96
N ASN A 381 0.56 -68.03 10.28
CA ASN A 381 -0.25 -69.08 10.90
C ASN A 381 0.30 -70.49 10.59
N ASN A 382 -0.31 -71.51 11.20
CA ASN A 382 -0.04 -72.91 10.93
C ASN A 382 -1.34 -73.62 10.54
N ILE A 383 -1.28 -74.48 9.52
CA ILE A 383 -2.42 -75.28 9.07
C ILE A 383 -1.98 -76.70 8.71
N THR A 384 -2.95 -77.61 8.59
CA THR A 384 -2.75 -78.91 7.95
C THR A 384 -3.27 -78.89 6.50
N LEU A 385 -2.70 -79.75 5.64
CA LEU A 385 -3.18 -79.92 4.27
C LEU A 385 -4.69 -80.20 4.24
N GLY A 386 -5.40 -79.53 3.33
CA GLY A 386 -6.85 -79.59 3.16
C GLY A 386 -7.62 -78.46 3.85
N GLN A 387 -6.96 -77.64 4.67
CA GLN A 387 -7.58 -76.47 5.31
C GLN A 387 -7.60 -75.25 4.38
N ASN A 388 -8.57 -74.37 4.62
CA ASN A 388 -8.64 -73.07 3.95
C ASN A 388 -7.75 -72.04 4.65
N ILE A 389 -7.09 -71.20 3.87
CA ILE A 389 -6.31 -70.05 4.35
C ILE A 389 -7.07 -68.79 4.00
N ARG A 390 -7.35 -67.96 5.01
CA ARG A 390 -7.93 -66.62 4.81
C ARG A 390 -6.84 -65.58 4.90
N TYR A 391 -6.79 -64.69 3.92
CA TYR A 391 -5.88 -63.55 3.89
C TYR A 391 -6.65 -62.24 4.03
N GLN A 392 -5.99 -61.24 4.60
CA GLN A 392 -6.45 -59.86 4.68
C GLN A 392 -5.38 -58.94 4.07
N ILE A 393 -5.83 -57.94 3.33
CA ILE A 393 -5.00 -56.86 2.79
C ILE A 393 -5.63 -55.54 3.24
N LYS A 394 -4.89 -54.72 3.97
CA LYS A 394 -5.29 -53.36 4.32
C LYS A 394 -4.52 -52.35 3.50
N ILE A 395 -5.22 -51.41 2.88
CA ILE A 395 -4.63 -50.33 2.10
C ILE A 395 -5.06 -49.02 2.74
N LYS A 396 -4.09 -48.22 3.20
CA LYS A 396 -4.35 -46.97 3.90
C LYS A 396 -3.76 -45.78 3.14
N ASN A 397 -4.55 -44.71 3.04
CA ASN A 397 -4.07 -43.42 2.58
C ASN A 397 -3.41 -42.68 3.75
N VAL A 398 -2.09 -42.55 3.69
CA VAL A 398 -1.27 -41.83 4.69
C VAL A 398 -0.79 -40.48 4.17
N GLY A 399 -1.19 -40.09 2.96
CA GLY A 399 -0.88 -38.80 2.36
C GLY A 399 -1.81 -37.67 2.80
N GLU A 400 -1.61 -36.50 2.21
CA GLU A 400 -2.36 -35.27 2.45
C GLU A 400 -3.57 -35.11 1.51
N VAL A 401 -3.58 -35.85 0.40
CA VAL A 401 -4.60 -35.82 -0.66
C VAL A 401 -5.31 -37.16 -0.78
N ASN A 402 -6.51 -37.16 -1.35
CA ASN A 402 -7.24 -38.40 -1.63
C ASN A 402 -6.49 -39.24 -2.68
N LEU A 403 -6.41 -40.56 -2.45
CA LEU A 403 -5.93 -41.49 -3.47
C LEU A 403 -7.05 -41.76 -4.47
N SER A 404 -6.68 -41.89 -5.75
CA SER A 404 -7.59 -42.23 -6.84
C SER A 404 -7.07 -43.42 -7.66
N ASN A 405 -8.00 -44.18 -8.25
CA ASN A 405 -7.71 -45.39 -9.01
C ASN A 405 -6.84 -46.38 -8.23
N VAL A 406 -7.16 -46.58 -6.96
CA VAL A 406 -6.45 -47.56 -6.15
C VAL A 406 -6.83 -48.96 -6.65
N VAL A 407 -5.83 -49.81 -6.88
CA VAL A 407 -5.97 -51.17 -7.38
C VAL A 407 -5.16 -52.11 -6.49
N ALA A 408 -5.77 -53.23 -6.11
CA ALA A 408 -5.14 -54.27 -5.30
C ALA A 408 -5.05 -55.58 -6.08
N SER A 409 -3.95 -56.32 -5.96
CA SER A 409 -3.79 -57.66 -6.53
C SER A 409 -3.03 -58.57 -5.58
N ASP A 410 -3.09 -59.87 -5.82
CA ASP A 410 -2.48 -60.87 -4.96
C ASP A 410 -1.92 -62.04 -5.78
N VAL A 411 -0.73 -62.51 -5.38
CA VAL A 411 -0.09 -63.68 -5.98
C VAL A 411 -0.13 -64.81 -4.98
N ILE A 412 -1.12 -65.70 -5.16
CA ILE A 412 -1.33 -66.84 -4.27
C ILE A 412 -0.17 -67.86 -4.39
N PRO A 413 0.26 -68.47 -3.27
CA PRO A 413 1.36 -69.41 -3.28
C PRO A 413 1.02 -70.72 -3.99
N VAL A 414 2.06 -71.41 -4.46
CA VAL A 414 1.96 -72.78 -4.98
C VAL A 414 1.29 -73.68 -3.94
N TYR A 415 0.55 -74.70 -4.40
CA TYR A 415 -0.27 -75.59 -3.56
C TYR A 415 -1.51 -74.91 -2.95
N THR A 416 -1.91 -73.74 -3.45
CA THR A 416 -3.16 -73.08 -3.07
C THR A 416 -4.00 -72.64 -4.26
N GLU A 417 -5.31 -72.82 -4.18
CA GLU A 417 -6.27 -72.44 -5.21
C GLU A 417 -7.23 -71.40 -4.63
N TYR A 418 -7.44 -70.31 -5.37
CA TYR A 418 -8.39 -69.27 -4.98
C TYR A 418 -9.83 -69.82 -4.92
N ILE A 419 -10.57 -69.48 -3.88
CA ILE A 419 -11.99 -69.81 -3.78
C ILE A 419 -12.80 -68.68 -4.43
N ALA A 420 -13.42 -68.95 -5.57
CA ALA A 420 -14.28 -68.02 -6.29
C ALA A 420 -15.42 -67.50 -5.39
N GLY A 421 -15.73 -66.21 -5.52
CA GLY A 421 -16.71 -65.49 -4.70
C GLY A 421 -16.29 -65.25 -3.24
N SER A 422 -15.04 -65.55 -2.86
CA SER A 422 -14.57 -65.36 -1.48
C SER A 422 -14.08 -63.95 -1.16
N THR A 423 -13.85 -63.11 -2.18
CA THR A 423 -13.33 -61.76 -1.98
C THR A 423 -14.37 -60.83 -1.37
N LYS A 424 -13.98 -60.15 -0.29
CA LYS A 424 -14.78 -59.12 0.38
C LYS A 424 -14.01 -57.82 0.47
N MET A 425 -14.70 -56.70 0.32
CA MET A 425 -14.20 -55.35 0.57
C MET A 425 -15.01 -54.73 1.71
N ASN A 426 -14.33 -54.36 2.80
CA ASN A 426 -14.94 -53.84 4.03
C ASN A 426 -16.12 -54.72 4.51
N GLY A 427 -15.95 -56.05 4.43
CA GLY A 427 -16.95 -57.05 4.83
C GLY A 427 -18.02 -57.39 3.79
N ASN A 428 -18.16 -56.60 2.72
CA ASN A 428 -19.13 -56.83 1.64
C ASN A 428 -18.52 -57.67 0.52
N SER A 429 -19.26 -58.66 0.01
CA SER A 429 -18.81 -59.44 -1.15
C SER A 429 -18.68 -58.57 -2.39
N ILE A 430 -17.59 -58.75 -3.14
CA ILE A 430 -17.32 -58.07 -4.41
C ILE A 430 -17.01 -59.09 -5.51
N ALA A 431 -16.93 -58.65 -6.76
CA ALA A 431 -16.57 -59.50 -7.88
C ALA A 431 -15.15 -60.08 -7.74
N ASP A 432 -14.95 -61.26 -8.30
CA ASP A 432 -13.64 -61.90 -8.37
C ASP A 432 -12.66 -61.10 -9.24
N GLY A 433 -11.36 -61.22 -8.93
CA GLY A 433 -10.30 -60.53 -9.68
C GLY A 433 -9.03 -60.26 -8.89
N ILE A 434 -9.04 -60.51 -7.56
CA ILE A 434 -7.90 -60.19 -6.67
C ILE A 434 -6.64 -60.96 -7.09
N VAL A 435 -6.78 -62.19 -7.56
CA VAL A 435 -5.67 -63.03 -8.06
C VAL A 435 -5.36 -62.86 -9.56
N SER A 436 -6.01 -61.89 -10.22
CA SER A 436 -5.75 -61.60 -11.64
C SER A 436 -4.56 -60.67 -11.82
N THR A 437 -3.97 -60.68 -13.02
CA THR A 437 -2.87 -59.78 -13.39
C THR A 437 -3.25 -58.29 -13.33
N ASN A 438 -4.53 -57.97 -13.51
CA ASN A 438 -5.03 -56.60 -13.45
C ASN A 438 -5.45 -56.17 -12.03
N GLY A 439 -5.64 -57.12 -11.12
CA GLY A 439 -6.17 -56.89 -9.78
C GLY A 439 -7.64 -56.46 -9.78
N ILE A 440 -8.08 -55.94 -8.63
CA ILE A 440 -9.40 -55.34 -8.42
C ILE A 440 -9.27 -53.84 -8.16
N SER A 441 -10.18 -53.06 -8.72
CA SER A 441 -10.32 -51.65 -8.39
C SER A 441 -10.94 -51.51 -7.00
N VAL A 442 -10.29 -50.75 -6.12
CA VAL A 442 -10.84 -50.36 -4.81
C VAL A 442 -11.34 -48.90 -4.81
N GLY A 443 -11.26 -48.21 -5.96
CA GLY A 443 -11.76 -46.86 -6.14
C GLY A 443 -10.84 -45.80 -5.51
N SER A 444 -11.45 -44.86 -4.79
CA SER A 444 -10.74 -43.75 -4.14
C SER A 444 -10.68 -43.96 -2.63
N ILE A 445 -9.55 -43.60 -2.02
CA ILE A 445 -9.37 -43.68 -0.56
C ILE A 445 -9.14 -42.27 -0.03
N ALA A 446 -10.08 -41.75 0.76
CA ALA A 446 -9.99 -40.41 1.35
C ALA A 446 -8.79 -40.28 2.30
N ARG A 447 -8.29 -39.06 2.50
CA ARG A 447 -7.18 -38.75 3.42
C ARG A 447 -7.39 -39.42 4.78
N GLY A 448 -6.42 -40.20 5.24
CA GLY A 448 -6.43 -40.87 6.54
C GLY A 448 -7.32 -42.13 6.63
N CYS A 449 -8.11 -42.44 5.60
CA CYS A 449 -8.96 -43.63 5.57
C CYS A 449 -8.20 -44.87 5.08
N GLU A 450 -8.79 -46.04 5.34
CA GLU A 450 -8.30 -47.33 4.87
C GLU A 450 -9.42 -48.18 4.26
N ILE A 451 -9.04 -49.10 3.37
CA ILE A 451 -9.88 -50.16 2.83
C ILE A 451 -9.29 -51.51 3.25
N THR A 452 -10.15 -52.44 3.66
CA THR A 452 -9.78 -53.81 3.98
C THR A 452 -10.35 -54.76 2.93
N LEU A 453 -9.48 -55.60 2.37
CA LEU A 453 -9.84 -56.72 1.49
C LEU A 453 -9.59 -58.03 2.22
N GLU A 454 -10.50 -58.99 2.07
CA GLU A 454 -10.32 -60.34 2.57
C GLU A 454 -10.64 -61.34 1.47
N PHE A 455 -9.91 -62.45 1.40
CA PHE A 455 -10.22 -63.54 0.49
C PHE A 455 -9.72 -64.88 1.03
N THR A 456 -10.22 -65.97 0.45
CA THR A 456 -9.90 -67.32 0.91
C THR A 456 -9.28 -68.14 -0.21
N VAL A 457 -8.24 -68.89 0.11
CA VAL A 457 -7.68 -69.94 -0.74
C VAL A 457 -7.85 -71.29 -0.03
N LYS A 458 -7.94 -72.38 -0.79
CA LYS A 458 -7.87 -73.74 -0.26
C LYS A 458 -6.52 -74.34 -0.62
N THR A 459 -5.92 -75.09 0.29
CA THR A 459 -4.71 -75.86 -0.03
C THR A 459 -5.06 -77.07 -0.90
N TYR A 460 -4.20 -77.41 -1.86
CA TYR A 460 -4.34 -78.59 -2.70
C TYR A 460 -2.97 -79.17 -3.09
N GLY A 461 -2.98 -80.37 -3.66
CA GLY A 461 -1.77 -81.02 -4.18
C GLY A 461 -0.99 -81.81 -3.11
N CYS A 462 0.28 -82.07 -3.39
CA CYS A 462 1.17 -82.89 -2.54
C CYS A 462 2.45 -82.11 -2.24
N PRO A 463 2.46 -81.26 -1.19
CA PRO A 463 3.68 -80.59 -0.74
C PRO A 463 4.67 -81.61 -0.17
N PRO A 464 5.97 -81.25 -0.01
CA PRO A 464 6.93 -82.10 0.69
C PRO A 464 6.45 -82.48 2.09
N VAL A 465 6.78 -83.70 2.54
CA VAL A 465 6.49 -84.16 3.90
C VAL A 465 7.24 -83.28 4.91
N GLY A 466 6.55 -82.88 5.99
CA GLY A 466 7.06 -81.94 6.99
C GLY A 466 6.39 -80.57 6.89
N ASP A 467 7.09 -79.55 7.38
CA ASP A 467 6.63 -78.16 7.35
C ASP A 467 7.04 -77.47 6.04
N TYR A 468 6.06 -76.85 5.37
CA TYR A 468 6.27 -76.09 4.14
C TYR A 468 5.73 -74.67 4.29
N THR A 469 6.56 -73.65 4.06
CA THR A 469 6.15 -72.24 4.16
C THR A 469 5.53 -71.75 2.85
N LEU A 470 4.24 -71.48 2.90
CA LEU A 470 3.50 -70.76 1.86
C LEU A 470 3.66 -69.26 2.09
N THR A 471 4.31 -68.54 1.18
CA THR A 471 4.41 -67.07 1.24
C THR A 471 3.44 -66.47 0.25
N ASN A 472 2.50 -65.69 0.75
CA ASN A 472 1.52 -65.00 -0.07
C ASN A 472 1.87 -63.52 -0.18
N THR A 473 1.84 -62.96 -1.39
CA THR A 473 2.26 -61.57 -1.65
C THR A 473 1.12 -60.74 -2.24
N ALA A 474 0.75 -59.67 -1.55
CA ALA A 474 -0.20 -58.68 -2.06
C ALA A 474 0.53 -57.48 -2.64
N TYR A 475 -0.13 -56.82 -3.60
CA TYR A 475 0.31 -55.58 -4.20
C TYR A 475 -0.82 -54.55 -4.19
N ALA A 476 -0.48 -53.28 -4.00
CA ALA A 476 -1.39 -52.15 -4.14
C ALA A 476 -0.73 -51.03 -4.93
N ARG A 477 -1.46 -50.41 -5.86
CA ARG A 477 -1.03 -49.24 -6.63
C ARG A 477 -2.13 -48.19 -6.69
N ALA A 478 -1.76 -46.95 -6.89
CA ALA A 478 -2.69 -45.83 -7.05
C ALA A 478 -2.15 -44.83 -8.08
N THR A 479 -2.97 -43.89 -8.53
CA THR A 479 -2.51 -42.81 -9.42
C THR A 479 -1.36 -42.04 -8.77
N GLY A 480 -0.22 -41.95 -9.45
CA GLY A 480 0.96 -41.24 -8.94
C GLY A 480 1.73 -41.93 -7.80
N ILE A 481 1.36 -43.17 -7.44
CA ILE A 481 2.08 -43.98 -6.45
C ILE A 481 2.52 -45.29 -7.09
N ALA A 482 3.82 -45.61 -6.98
CA ALA A 482 4.37 -46.89 -7.42
C ALA A 482 3.71 -48.07 -6.69
N ALA A 483 3.71 -49.25 -7.31
CA ALA A 483 3.18 -50.45 -6.67
C ALA A 483 3.96 -50.76 -5.38
N LEU A 484 3.24 -50.90 -4.28
CA LEU A 484 3.73 -51.35 -2.98
C LEU A 484 3.33 -52.81 -2.80
N SER A 485 4.08 -53.55 -1.99
CA SER A 485 3.80 -54.94 -1.68
C SER A 485 3.98 -55.26 -0.21
N ASP A 486 3.26 -56.26 0.27
CA ASP A 486 3.47 -56.86 1.57
C ASP A 486 3.17 -58.37 1.55
N THR A 487 3.68 -59.12 2.52
CA THR A 487 3.63 -60.58 2.55
C THR A 487 3.08 -61.12 3.86
N ALA A 488 2.35 -62.25 3.79
CA ALA A 488 2.01 -63.05 4.96
C ALA A 488 2.33 -64.53 4.68
N SER A 489 2.63 -65.29 5.73
CA SER A 489 3.11 -66.67 5.60
C SER A 489 2.19 -67.68 6.28
N THR A 490 2.10 -68.88 5.71
CA THR A 490 1.42 -70.03 6.32
C THR A 490 2.37 -71.20 6.35
N ILE A 491 2.63 -71.75 7.53
CA ILE A 491 3.31 -73.04 7.65
C ILE A 491 2.27 -74.13 7.48
N MET A 492 2.39 -74.88 6.39
CA MET A 492 1.53 -76.03 6.10
C MET A 492 2.29 -77.31 6.48
N THR A 493 1.73 -78.08 7.41
CA THR A 493 2.33 -79.34 7.87
C THR A 493 1.67 -80.54 7.17
N LEU A 494 2.50 -81.40 6.56
CA LEU A 494 2.10 -82.70 6.04
C LEU A 494 2.73 -83.83 6.88
N ASN A 495 1.91 -84.48 7.70
CA ASN A 495 2.35 -85.61 8.52
C ASN A 495 2.47 -86.90 7.69
N ARG A 496 3.49 -87.72 7.98
CA ARG A 496 3.55 -89.08 7.45
C ARG A 496 2.40 -89.91 8.02
N VAL A 497 1.76 -90.71 7.17
CA VAL A 497 0.90 -91.80 7.64
C VAL A 497 1.81 -92.88 8.22
N SER A 498 1.73 -93.10 9.53
CA SER A 498 2.34 -94.26 10.17
C SER A 498 1.46 -95.49 9.91
N GLY A 499 2.04 -96.57 9.38
CA GLY A 499 1.37 -97.87 9.31
C GLY A 499 1.02 -98.39 10.71
N PRO A 500 0.13 -99.39 10.83
CA PRO A 500 -0.20 -99.98 12.13
C PRO A 500 1.07 -100.52 12.81
N SER A 501 1.16 -100.36 14.13
CA SER A 501 2.14 -101.05 14.95
C SER A 501 2.03 -102.56 14.72
N VAL A 502 3.17 -103.25 14.59
CA VAL A 502 3.23 -104.73 14.47
C VAL A 502 2.58 -105.43 15.68
N SER A 503 2.37 -104.73 16.80
CA SER A 503 1.62 -105.24 17.95
C SER A 503 0.10 -105.34 17.73
N ASN A 504 -0.42 -104.77 16.63
CA ASN A 504 -1.84 -104.71 16.29
C ASN A 504 -2.13 -105.42 14.94
N LEU A 505 -1.18 -106.22 14.44
CA LEU A 505 -1.37 -107.23 13.39
C LEU A 505 -1.34 -108.61 14.06
#